data_AF-A0A356I8S6-F1
#
_entry.id   AF-A0A356I8S6-F1
#
_cell.length_a   1.000
_cell.length_b   1.000
_cell.length_c   1.000
_cell.angle_alpha   90.00
_cell.angle_beta   90.00
_cell.angle_gamma   90.00
#
_symmetry.space_group_name_H-M   'P 1'
#
loop_
_entity.id
_entity.type
_entity.pdbx_description
1 polymer ?
#
loop_
_entity_poly.entity_id
_entity_poly.type
_entity_poly.pdbx_seq_one_letter_code
_entity_poly.pdbx_strand_id
1 'polypeptide(L)'
;GSSVGISKAEDLAGLHAALDLAFKYDSRILVEQGVNAREVEVGLLGNADVKTTLPGEVVKDVAFYDYDAKYIDNKITMDIPAQIDESIMAIM
;
A
#
# COMPACT_ATOMS: atom_id res chain seq x y z
N GLY A 1 10.77 -1.81 1.92
CA GLY A 1 9.75 -1.57 2.97
C GLY A 1 9.59 -0.08 3.20
N SER A 2 8.52 0.37 3.86
CA SER A 2 8.25 1.80 4.16
C SER A 2 8.25 2.74 2.94
N SER A 3 7.89 2.23 1.77
CA SER A 3 7.91 2.97 0.49
C SER A 3 9.28 3.49 0.03
N VAL A 4 10.37 3.16 0.74
CA VAL A 4 11.73 3.57 0.37
C VAL A 4 12.15 2.86 -0.91
N GLY A 5 12.63 3.63 -1.90
CA GLY A 5 13.07 3.10 -3.19
C GLY A 5 11.94 2.73 -4.15
N ILE A 6 10.69 3.05 -3.82
CA ILE A 6 9.54 2.86 -4.72
C ILE A 6 9.34 4.11 -5.58
N SER A 7 8.92 3.94 -6.82
CA SER A 7 8.58 5.02 -7.74
C SER A 7 7.44 4.61 -8.66
N LYS A 8 6.61 5.58 -9.07
CA LYS A 8 5.62 5.40 -10.14
C LYS A 8 6.21 5.92 -11.44
N ALA A 9 6.37 5.04 -12.43
CA ALA A 9 6.81 5.40 -13.77
C ALA A 9 5.61 5.50 -14.71
N GLU A 10 5.50 6.60 -15.46
CA GLU A 10 4.44 6.81 -16.46
C GLU A 10 4.94 6.67 -17.91
N ASP A 11 6.27 6.56 -18.07
CA ASP A 11 6.93 6.34 -19.34
C ASP A 11 8.25 5.54 -19.16
N LEU A 12 8.91 5.24 -20.29
CA LEU A 12 10.14 4.45 -20.31
C LEU A 12 11.33 5.17 -19.63
N ALA A 13 11.40 6.50 -19.73
CA ALA A 13 12.48 7.27 -19.12
C ALA A 13 12.35 7.27 -17.58
N GLY A 14 11.12 7.46 -17.09
CA GLY A 14 10.77 7.33 -15.68
C GLY A 14 11.00 5.92 -15.16
N LEU A 15 10.77 4.89 -15.97
CA LEU A 15 11.08 3.50 -15.59
C LEU A 15 12.59 3.31 -15.38
N HIS A 16 13.44 3.79 -16.29
CA HIS A 16 14.89 3.68 -16.10
C HIS A 16 15.36 4.41 -14.83
N ALA A 17 14.88 5.64 -14.60
CA ALA A 17 15.21 6.38 -13.39
C ALA A 17 14.73 5.68 -12.11
N ALA A 18 13.54 5.07 -12.14
CA ALA A 18 13.00 4.28 -11.03
C ALA A 18 13.86 3.04 -10.73
N LEU A 19 14.32 2.35 -11.77
CA LEU A 19 15.22 1.19 -11.62
C LEU A 19 16.57 1.61 -11.00
N ASP A 20 17.18 2.70 -11.47
CA ASP A 20 18.43 3.21 -10.92
C ASP A 20 18.30 3.57 -9.42
N LEU A 21 17.15 4.08 -9.00
CA LEU A 21 16.86 4.34 -7.59
C LEU A 21 16.69 3.04 -6.80
N ALA A 22 15.87 2.11 -7.30
CA ALA A 22 15.58 0.86 -6.60
C ALA A 22 16.82 -0.02 -6.44
N PHE A 23 17.74 -0.05 -7.42
CA PHE A 23 19.01 -0.78 -7.35
C PHE A 23 19.98 -0.26 -6.27
N LYS A 24 19.74 0.92 -5.70
CA LYS A 24 20.49 1.40 -4.52
C LYS A 24 20.10 0.66 -3.24
N TYR A 25 18.94 0.02 -3.21
CA TYR A 25 18.38 -0.61 -2.01
C TYR A 25 18.37 -2.14 -2.10
N ASP A 26 18.30 -2.73 -3.31
CA ASP A 26 18.36 -4.18 -3.50
C ASP A 26 18.96 -4.54 -4.87
N SER A 27 19.51 -5.74 -4.97
CA SER A 27 20.01 -6.36 -6.21
C SER A 27 18.89 -6.95 -7.08
N ARG A 28 17.69 -7.13 -6.52
CA ARG A 28 16.52 -7.64 -7.23
C ARG A 28 15.36 -6.67 -7.10
N ILE A 29 14.71 -6.37 -8.23
CA ILE A 29 13.58 -5.45 -8.31
C ILE A 29 12.34 -6.18 -8.80
N LEU A 30 11.19 -5.79 -8.27
CA LEU A 30 9.87 -6.17 -8.78
C LEU A 30 9.25 -4.96 -9.49
N VAL A 31 8.71 -5.19 -10.69
CA VAL A 31 7.94 -4.19 -11.44
C VAL A 31 6.51 -4.70 -11.56
N GLU A 32 5.57 -3.90 -11.09
CA GLU A 32 4.15 -4.23 -11.10
C GLU A 32 3.39 -3.25 -12.00
N GLN A 33 2.26 -3.71 -12.55
CA GLN A 33 1.36 -2.82 -13.27
C GLN A 33 0.74 -1.83 -12.29
N GLY A 34 0.93 -0.53 -12.55
CA GLY A 34 0.26 0.52 -11.80
C GLY A 34 -1.26 0.46 -11.99
N VAL A 35 -1.99 0.51 -10.88
CA VAL A 35 -3.46 0.53 -10.86
C VAL A 35 -3.97 1.64 -9.97
N ASN A 36 -5.14 2.21 -10.30
CA ASN A 36 -5.88 3.08 -9.40
C ASN A 36 -6.74 2.18 -8.51
N ALA A 37 -6.28 1.93 -7.29
CA ALA A 37 -6.88 0.99 -6.37
C ALA A 37 -7.15 1.61 -5.00
N ARG A 38 -8.10 1.02 -4.28
CA ARG A 38 -8.31 1.24 -2.85
C ARG A 38 -7.28 0.43 -2.07
N GLU A 39 -6.75 0.98 -0.98
CA GLU A 39 -5.80 0.29 -0.11
C GLU A 39 -6.49 -0.14 1.18
N VAL A 40 -6.63 -1.45 1.35
CA VAL A 40 -7.29 -2.08 2.49
C VAL A 40 -6.27 -2.89 3.27
N GLU A 41 -6.24 -2.70 4.59
CA GLU A 41 -5.33 -3.35 5.52
C GLU A 41 -6.10 -4.18 6.56
N VAL A 42 -5.58 -5.37 6.90
CA VAL A 42 -6.15 -6.26 7.90
C VAL A 42 -5.02 -6.78 8.79
N GLY A 43 -5.16 -6.61 10.10
CA GLY A 43 -4.22 -7.16 11.08
C GLY A 43 -4.55 -8.62 11.37
N LEU A 44 -3.53 -9.47 11.46
CA LEU A 44 -3.66 -10.86 11.89
C LEU A 44 -2.92 -11.07 13.21
N LEU A 45 -3.50 -11.85 14.12
CA LEU A 45 -2.88 -12.23 15.38
C LEU A 45 -3.19 -13.69 15.73
N GLY A 46 -2.14 -14.48 15.94
CA GLY A 46 -2.25 -15.87 16.36
C GLY A 46 -1.26 -16.78 15.65
N ASN A 47 -1.22 -18.04 16.09
CA ASN A 47 -0.40 -19.09 15.47
C ASN A 47 -1.32 -20.16 14.87
N ALA A 48 -1.75 -21.13 15.68
CA ALA A 48 -2.68 -22.17 15.24
C ALA A 48 -4.14 -21.70 15.21
N ASP A 49 -4.51 -20.79 16.11
CA ASP A 49 -5.79 -20.09 16.12
C ASP A 49 -5.53 -18.63 15.74
N VAL A 50 -5.82 -18.29 14.48
CA VAL A 50 -5.56 -16.96 13.89
C VAL A 50 -6.83 -16.13 13.97
N LYS A 51 -6.70 -14.91 14.49
CA LYS A 51 -7.75 -13.90 14.53
C LYS A 51 -7.40 -12.73 13.65
N THR A 52 -8.42 -12.07 13.11
CA THR A 52 -8.30 -10.90 12.24
C THR A 52 -8.89 -9.67 12.92
N THR A 53 -8.39 -8.49 12.57
CA THR A 53 -9.12 -7.23 12.80
C THR A 53 -10.25 -7.08 11.77
N LEU A 54 -11.15 -6.13 11.97
CA LEU A 54 -11.95 -5.63 10.85
C LEU A 54 -11.02 -4.97 9.82
N PRO A 55 -11.32 -5.04 8.51
CA PRO A 55 -10.56 -4.32 7.49
C PRO A 55 -10.62 -2.82 7.72
N GLY A 56 -9.49 -2.16 7.59
CA GLY A 56 -9.39 -0.70 7.53
C GLY A 56 -9.01 -0.26 6.13
N GLU A 57 -9.53 0.89 5.69
CA GLU A 57 -9.14 1.51 4.42
C GLU A 57 -8.31 2.76 4.68
N VAL A 58 -7.19 2.85 3.97
CA VAL A 58 -6.37 4.06 3.92
C VAL A 58 -7.03 5.02 2.93
N VAL A 59 -7.84 5.95 3.43
CA VAL A 59 -8.49 6.97 2.61
C VAL A 59 -7.53 8.13 2.40
N LYS A 60 -7.15 8.33 1.13
CA LYS A 60 -6.15 9.32 0.72
C LYS A 60 -6.78 10.30 -0.24
N ASP A 61 -6.44 11.58 -0.05
CA ASP A 61 -6.66 12.62 -1.07
C ASP A 61 -5.46 12.78 -2.02
N VAL A 62 -4.45 11.89 -1.94
CA VAL A 62 -3.21 11.94 -2.73
C VAL A 62 -2.96 10.64 -3.51
N ALA A 63 -2.29 10.76 -4.65
CA ALA A 63 -2.09 9.67 -5.60
C ALA A 63 -1.15 8.54 -5.11
N PHE A 64 -0.37 8.74 -4.04
CA PHE A 64 0.55 7.73 -3.51
C PHE A 64 0.67 7.79 -1.99
N TYR A 65 0.91 6.64 -1.36
CA TYR A 65 1.20 6.50 0.07
C TYR A 65 2.72 6.41 0.28
N ASP A 66 3.39 7.51 0.04
CA ASP A 66 4.84 7.62 0.21
C ASP A 66 5.24 7.80 1.68
N TYR A 67 6.54 7.89 1.93
CA TYR A 67 7.08 8.02 3.27
C TYR A 67 6.61 9.29 3.98
N ASP A 68 6.52 10.39 3.25
CA ASP A 68 6.12 11.69 3.80
C ASP A 68 4.64 11.69 4.18
N ALA A 69 3.78 11.09 3.35
CA ALA A 69 2.37 10.86 3.69
C ALA A 69 2.25 10.04 4.98
N LYS A 70 3.03 8.95 5.11
CA LYS A 70 2.98 8.02 6.26
C LYS A 70 3.40 8.64 7.59
N TYR A 71 4.33 9.59 7.61
CA TYR A 71 4.99 10.01 8.84
C TYR A 71 5.02 11.52 9.10
N ILE A 72 4.74 12.34 8.09
CA ILE A 72 4.94 13.79 8.17
C ILE A 72 3.61 14.56 8.08
N ASP A 73 2.72 14.17 7.17
CA ASP A 73 1.62 15.07 6.80
C ASP A 73 0.30 14.83 7.55
N ASN A 74 0.13 13.71 8.29
CA ASN A 74 -1.08 13.37 9.07
C ASN A 74 -2.43 13.47 8.29
N LYS A 75 -2.39 13.55 6.96
CA LYS A 75 -3.56 13.70 6.07
C LYS A 75 -4.19 12.37 5.67
N ILE A 76 -3.92 11.32 6.45
CA ILE A 76 -4.41 9.98 6.16
C ILE A 76 -5.59 9.76 7.09
N THR A 77 -6.77 9.53 6.50
CA THR A 77 -7.93 9.08 7.27
C THR A 77 -8.01 7.57 7.16
N MET A 78 -8.11 6.89 8.30
CA MET A 78 -8.36 5.46 8.33
C MET A 78 -9.86 5.24 8.50
N ASP A 79 -10.52 4.68 7.49
CA ASP A 79 -11.91 4.26 7.62
C ASP A 79 -11.94 2.84 8.17
N ILE A 80 -12.43 2.67 9.40
CA ILE A 80 -12.48 1.40 10.10
C ILE A 80 -13.89 1.24 10.70
N PRO A 81 -14.72 0.32 10.17
CA PRO A 81 -14.43 -0.63 9.10
C PRO A 81 -14.44 0.01 7.70
N ALA A 82 -13.60 -0.50 6.80
CA ALA A 82 -13.66 -0.16 5.39
C ALA A 82 -15.04 -0.46 4.79
N GLN A 83 -15.53 0.39 3.88
CA GLN A 83 -16.79 0.16 3.16
C GLN A 83 -16.66 -0.99 2.14
N ILE A 84 -16.87 -2.21 2.60
CA ILE A 84 -16.79 -3.45 1.82
C ILE A 84 -18.17 -4.12 1.84
N ASP A 85 -18.53 -4.76 0.73
CA ASP A 85 -19.79 -5.49 0.61
C ASP A 85 -19.96 -6.53 1.73
N GLU A 86 -21.13 -6.58 2.35
CA GLU A 86 -21.41 -7.45 3.49
C GLU A 86 -21.16 -8.93 3.16
N SER A 87 -21.40 -9.36 1.91
CA SER A 87 -21.15 -10.75 1.50
C SER A 87 -19.67 -11.14 1.54
N ILE A 88 -18.78 -10.16 1.33
CA ILE A 88 -17.33 -10.35 1.41
C ILE A 88 -16.88 -10.28 2.87
N MET A 89 -17.43 -9.35 3.65
CA MET A 89 -17.14 -9.24 5.08
C MET A 89 -17.55 -10.50 5.86
N ALA A 90 -18.62 -11.19 5.44
CA ALA A 90 -19.14 -12.38 6.12
C ALA A 90 -18.26 -13.63 5.99
N ILE A 91 -17.31 -13.67 5.05
CA ILE A 91 -16.40 -14.80 4.83
C ILE A 91 -14.97 -14.57 5.36
N MET A 92 -14.72 -13.41 5.97
CA MET A 92 -13.45 -13.06 6.63
C MET A 92 -13.40 -13.58 8.07
#